data_AF-B9FXU4-F1
#
_entry.id   AF-B9FXU4-F1
#
_cell.length_a   1.000
_cell.length_b   1.000
_cell.length_c   1.000
_cell.angle_alpha   90.00
_cell.angle_beta   90.00
_cell.angle_gamma   90.00
#
_symmetry.space_group_name_H-M   'P 1'
#
loop_
_entity.id
_entity.type
_entity.pdbx_description
1 polymer ?
#
loop_
_entity_poly.entity_id
_entity_poly.type
_entity_poly.pdbx_seq_one_letter_code
_entity_poly.pdbx_strand_id
1 'polypeptide(L)'
;MFFSHSNALLAGRRLHPLQRVAYLNMSTYPIVTVFIFFYNLFPVMWLISEQYYIQRPFGEYLLYLVAVIAMIHVIGMFEVKWAGITLLDWCRNEQFYMIGSTGVYPTAVLYMALKLVTGKGIYFRLTSKQTAASSGDKFADLYTVRWVPLLIPTIVIMVVNVAAVGVAVGKAAAWGPLTEPGWLAVLGMVFNVWILVLLYPFALGVMGQWGKRPAVLFVAMAMAVAAVAAMYVAFGAPYQAELSGVAASLGKVAAASLTGPSG
;
A
#
# COMPACT_ATOMS: atom_id res chain seq x y z
N MET A 1 5.45 2.58 26.04
CA MET A 1 6.90 2.42 26.29
C MET A 1 7.72 3.54 25.67
N PHE A 2 7.56 3.83 24.37
CA PHE A 2 8.29 4.93 23.73
C PHE A 2 8.07 6.31 24.39
N PHE A 3 6.80 6.68 24.64
CA PHE A 3 6.45 7.95 25.29
C PHE A 3 6.37 7.90 26.82
N SER A 4 6.92 6.85 27.44
CA SER A 4 6.93 6.72 28.90
C SER A 4 8.32 6.95 29.47
N HIS A 5 8.40 7.16 30.79
CA HIS A 5 9.67 7.25 31.51
C HIS A 5 10.57 6.00 31.33
N SER A 6 10.00 4.86 30.93
CA SER A 6 10.72 3.62 30.62
C SER A 6 11.23 3.55 29.17
N ASN A 7 11.50 4.68 28.51
CA ASN A 7 12.03 4.71 27.15
C ASN A 7 13.48 4.17 27.12
N ALA A 8 13.79 3.30 26.16
CA ALA A 8 15.13 2.76 25.94
C ALA A 8 16.19 3.84 25.68
N LEU A 9 15.82 5.02 25.15
CA LEU A 9 16.72 6.18 25.02
C LEU A 9 17.17 6.74 26.38
N LEU A 10 16.27 6.71 27.37
CA LEU A 10 16.48 7.23 28.72
C LEU A 10 17.01 6.16 29.68
N ALA A 11 17.28 4.94 29.18
CA ALA A 11 17.80 3.86 30.00
C ALA A 11 19.17 4.24 30.60
N GLY A 12 19.43 3.80 31.82
CA GLY A 12 20.72 4.03 32.49
C GLY A 12 21.89 3.24 31.89
N ARG A 13 23.09 3.41 32.45
CA ARG A 13 24.34 2.74 32.06
C ARG A 13 24.36 1.22 32.23
N ARG A 14 23.34 0.63 32.86
CA ARG A 14 23.25 -0.81 33.14
C ARG A 14 22.78 -1.65 31.95
N LEU A 15 22.35 -1.02 30.85
CA LEU A 15 21.83 -1.73 29.68
C LEU A 15 22.89 -1.82 28.59
N HIS A 16 23.09 -3.01 28.03
CA HIS A 16 24.06 -3.23 26.95
C HIS A 16 23.67 -2.40 25.69
N PRO A 17 24.64 -1.80 24.96
CA PRO A 17 24.33 -0.97 23.80
C PRO A 17 23.49 -1.67 22.72
N LEU A 18 23.80 -2.93 22.37
CA LEU A 18 23.00 -3.70 21.40
C LEU A 18 21.57 -3.94 21.88
N GLN A 19 21.40 -4.21 23.17
CA GLN A 19 20.08 -4.43 23.76
C GLN A 19 19.25 -3.14 23.74
N ARG A 20 19.90 -1.98 23.93
CA ARG A 20 19.26 -0.68 23.78
C ARG A 20 18.74 -0.47 22.35
N VAL A 21 19.55 -0.80 21.34
CA VAL A 21 19.14 -0.71 19.92
C VAL A 21 17.98 -1.66 19.63
N ALA A 22 18.01 -2.89 20.14
CA ALA A 22 16.91 -3.84 19.97
C ALA A 22 15.57 -3.34 20.56
N TYR A 23 15.59 -2.80 21.79
CA TYR A 23 14.38 -2.21 22.38
C TYR A 23 13.92 -0.95 21.65
N LEU A 24 14.85 -0.14 21.13
CA LEU A 24 14.51 1.00 20.31
C LEU A 24 13.82 0.59 19.02
N ASN A 25 14.36 -0.42 18.32
CA ASN A 25 13.75 -0.96 17.12
C ASN A 25 12.31 -1.41 17.39
N MET A 26 12.12 -2.25 18.43
CA MET A 26 10.80 -2.78 18.75
C MET A 26 9.77 -1.71 19.17
N SER A 27 10.22 -0.65 19.86
CA SER A 27 9.34 0.44 20.30
C SER A 27 9.04 1.46 19.20
N THR A 28 9.95 1.63 18.23
CA THR A 28 9.80 2.55 17.09
C THR A 28 9.03 1.89 15.95
N TYR A 29 8.97 0.56 15.91
CA TYR A 29 8.34 -0.21 14.85
C TYR A 29 6.91 0.25 14.49
N PRO A 30 5.96 0.47 15.43
CA PRO A 30 4.64 0.99 15.07
C PRO A 30 4.70 2.40 14.48
N ILE A 31 5.66 3.23 14.88
CA ILE A 31 5.81 4.60 14.35
C ILE A 31 6.23 4.55 12.87
N VAL A 32 7.15 3.65 12.51
CA VAL A 32 7.59 3.46 11.11
C VAL A 32 6.41 3.07 10.21
N THR A 33 5.45 2.30 10.73
CA THR A 33 4.31 1.83 9.95
C THR A 33 3.40 2.97 9.46
N VAL A 34 3.43 4.15 10.11
CA VAL A 34 2.72 5.34 9.62
C VAL A 34 3.28 5.78 8.27
N PHE A 35 4.60 5.77 8.11
CA PHE A 35 5.24 6.10 6.83
C PHE A 35 4.94 5.04 5.78
N ILE A 36 4.92 3.76 6.16
CA ILE A 36 4.55 2.66 5.28
C ILE A 36 3.09 2.80 4.83
N PHE A 37 2.18 3.20 5.72
CA PHE A 37 0.78 3.46 5.38
C PHE A 37 0.67 4.52 4.29
N PHE A 38 1.33 5.68 4.45
CA PHE A 38 1.33 6.73 3.42
C PHE A 38 2.02 6.30 2.13
N TYR A 39 3.11 5.55 2.22
CA TYR A 39 3.80 5.01 1.06
C TYR A 39 2.88 4.09 0.22
N ASN A 40 2.06 3.27 0.87
CA ASN A 40 1.07 2.42 0.20
C ASN A 40 -0.10 3.20 -0.43
N LEU A 41 -0.24 4.50 -0.13
CA LEU A 41 -1.20 5.42 -0.75
C LEU A 41 -0.59 6.25 -1.90
N PHE A 42 0.72 6.19 -2.13
CA PHE A 42 1.33 6.80 -3.32
C PHE A 42 0.72 6.40 -4.67
N PRO A 43 0.15 5.18 -4.84
CA PRO A 43 -0.56 4.83 -6.07
C PRO A 43 -1.74 5.77 -6.39
N VAL A 44 -2.27 6.52 -5.42
CA VAL A 44 -3.26 7.59 -5.67
C VAL A 44 -2.75 8.62 -6.68
N MET A 45 -1.45 8.93 -6.68
CA MET A 45 -0.89 9.90 -7.63
C MET A 45 -1.06 9.45 -9.09
N TRP A 46 -1.10 8.14 -9.34
CA TRP A 46 -1.27 7.55 -10.68
C TRP A 46 -2.72 7.64 -11.16
N LEU A 47 -3.68 7.77 -10.23
CA LEU A 47 -5.10 7.97 -10.51
C LEU A 47 -5.42 9.41 -10.92
N ILE A 48 -4.71 10.38 -10.35
CA ILE A 48 -5.02 11.81 -10.49
C ILE A 48 -4.11 12.47 -11.55
N SER A 49 -2.85 12.07 -11.64
CA SER A 49 -1.87 12.68 -12.54
C SER A 49 -1.69 11.91 -13.85
N GLU A 50 -1.75 12.64 -14.96
CA GLU A 50 -1.33 12.19 -16.30
C GLU A 50 0.19 12.26 -16.48
N GLN A 51 0.86 13.12 -15.71
CA GLN A 51 2.30 13.25 -15.74
C GLN A 51 2.92 12.21 -14.82
N TYR A 52 3.75 11.35 -15.39
CA TYR A 52 4.61 10.46 -14.61
C TYR A 52 5.67 11.31 -13.90
N TYR A 53 5.53 11.47 -12.60
CA TYR A 53 6.56 12.06 -11.74
C TYR A 53 7.71 11.07 -11.58
N ILE A 54 8.48 10.89 -12.64
CA ILE A 54 9.66 10.04 -12.65
C ILE A 54 10.89 10.91 -12.44
N GLN A 55 11.72 10.54 -11.47
CA GLN A 55 13.00 11.18 -11.26
C GLN A 55 13.92 10.92 -12.47
N ARG A 56 14.47 11.98 -13.05
CA ARG A 56 15.50 11.91 -14.10
C ARG A 56 16.89 12.02 -13.45
N PRO A 57 17.91 11.24 -13.87
CA PRO A 57 17.93 10.25 -14.96
C PRO A 57 17.31 8.89 -14.57
N PHE A 58 16.34 8.44 -15.38
CA PHE A 58 15.52 7.26 -15.09
C PHE A 58 16.31 5.94 -15.13
N GLY A 59 17.32 5.82 -16.00
CA GLY A 59 18.11 4.59 -16.15
C GLY A 59 18.92 4.24 -14.91
N GLU A 60 19.70 5.18 -14.38
CA GLU A 60 20.51 4.99 -13.17
C GLU A 60 19.63 4.70 -11.94
N TYR A 61 18.52 5.44 -11.80
CA TYR A 61 17.55 5.20 -10.74
C TYR A 61 17.00 3.76 -10.78
N LEU A 62 16.61 3.29 -11.97
CA LEU A 62 16.08 1.94 -12.13
C LEU A 62 17.14 0.87 -11.83
N LEU A 63 18.39 1.08 -12.23
CA LEU A 63 19.51 0.19 -11.89
C LEU A 63 19.73 0.10 -10.38
N TYR A 64 19.78 1.23 -9.68
CA TYR A 64 19.90 1.24 -8.22
C TYR A 64 18.71 0.58 -7.53
N LEU A 65 17.49 0.83 -8.02
CA LEU A 65 16.28 0.20 -7.49
C LEU A 65 16.36 -1.33 -7.60
N VAL A 66 16.70 -1.85 -8.78
CA VAL A 66 16.84 -3.30 -9.01
C VAL A 66 17.98 -3.87 -8.16
N ALA A 67 19.12 -3.18 -8.05
CA ALA A 67 20.24 -3.63 -7.24
C ALA A 67 19.89 -3.72 -5.74
N VAL A 68 19.18 -2.73 -5.20
CA VAL A 68 18.71 -2.73 -3.80
C VAL A 68 17.70 -3.86 -3.57
N ILE A 69 16.73 -4.03 -4.48
CA ILE A 69 15.76 -5.13 -4.38
C ILE A 69 16.49 -6.48 -4.39
N ALA A 70 17.41 -6.69 -5.33
CA ALA A 70 18.19 -7.93 -5.39
C ALA A 70 18.99 -8.18 -4.11
N MET A 71 19.63 -7.15 -3.55
CA MET A 71 20.38 -7.25 -2.30
C MET A 71 19.49 -7.65 -1.12
N ILE A 72 18.30 -7.05 -1.00
CA ILE A 72 17.33 -7.40 0.06
C ILE A 72 16.92 -8.87 -0.05
N HIS A 73 16.64 -9.35 -1.27
CA HIS A 73 16.26 -10.75 -1.49
C HIS A 73 17.39 -11.71 -1.16
N VAL A 74 18.64 -11.39 -1.55
CA VAL A 74 19.80 -12.21 -1.20
C VAL A 74 19.97 -12.30 0.31
N ILE A 75 19.90 -11.17 1.04
CA ILE A 75 19.97 -11.14 2.50
C ILE A 75 18.85 -11.99 3.12
N GLY A 76 17.61 -11.83 2.64
CA GLY A 76 16.47 -12.61 3.11
C GLY A 76 16.65 -14.12 2.92
N MET A 77 17.18 -14.56 1.77
CA MET A 77 17.47 -15.98 1.52
C MET A 77 18.56 -16.53 2.44
N PHE A 78 19.59 -15.74 2.73
CA PHE A 78 20.61 -16.12 3.71
C PHE A 78 20.02 -16.25 5.12
N GLU A 79 19.16 -15.32 5.53
CA GLU A 79 18.49 -15.35 6.83
C GLU A 79 17.58 -16.58 6.96
N VAL A 80 16.76 -16.87 5.95
CA VAL A 80 15.88 -18.05 5.93
C VAL A 80 16.69 -19.34 6.08
N LYS A 81 17.79 -19.46 5.32
CA LYS A 81 18.67 -20.63 5.38
C LYS A 81 19.36 -20.77 6.74
N TRP A 82 19.82 -19.66 7.32
CA TRP A 82 20.54 -19.68 8.58
C TRP A 82 19.63 -19.90 9.80
N ALA A 83 18.42 -19.35 9.77
CA ALA A 83 17.41 -19.52 10.81
C ALA A 83 16.69 -20.88 10.74
N GLY A 84 16.84 -21.64 9.64
CA GLY A 84 16.18 -22.94 9.46
C GLY A 84 14.66 -22.85 9.31
N ILE A 85 14.15 -21.68 8.90
CA ILE A 85 12.71 -21.44 8.69
C ILE A 85 12.30 -21.80 7.26
N THR A 86 11.03 -22.14 7.05
CA THR A 86 10.53 -22.37 5.69
C THR A 86 10.30 -21.04 4.95
N LEU A 87 10.50 -21.03 3.63
CA LEU A 87 10.24 -19.84 2.81
C LEU A 87 8.77 -19.41 2.87
N LEU A 88 7.86 -20.38 3.04
CA LEU A 88 6.43 -20.11 3.19
C LEU A 88 6.13 -19.33 4.48
N ASP A 89 6.79 -19.68 5.58
CA ASP A 89 6.60 -18.97 6.86
C ASP A 89 7.19 -17.56 6.79
N TRP A 90 8.33 -17.39 6.12
CA TRP A 90 8.90 -16.07 5.83
C TRP A 90 7.94 -15.19 5.02
N CYS A 91 7.39 -15.71 3.91
CA CYS A 91 6.42 -14.99 3.08
C CYS A 91 5.12 -14.66 3.84
N ARG A 92 4.61 -15.59 4.65
CA ARG A 92 3.45 -15.34 5.52
C ARG A 92 3.72 -14.28 6.57
N ASN A 93 4.94 -14.22 7.10
CA ASN A 93 5.35 -13.18 8.04
C ASN A 93 5.37 -11.79 7.37
N GLU A 94 5.85 -11.69 6.12
CA GLU A 94 5.79 -10.43 5.36
C GLU A 94 4.34 -9.99 5.08
N GLN A 95 3.47 -10.92 4.71
CA GLN A 95 2.04 -10.66 4.53
C GLN A 95 1.40 -10.16 5.83
N PHE A 96 1.68 -10.84 6.95
CA PHE A 96 1.18 -10.44 8.27
C PHE A 96 1.69 -9.05 8.67
N TYR A 97 2.97 -8.77 8.39
CA TYR A 97 3.56 -7.46 8.62
C TYR A 97 2.85 -6.36 7.83
N MET A 98 2.58 -6.58 6.55
CA MET A 98 1.89 -5.59 5.71
C MET A 98 0.45 -5.33 6.18
N ILE A 99 -0.27 -6.36 6.59
CA ILE A 99 -1.63 -6.21 7.12
C ILE A 99 -1.60 -5.42 8.43
N GLY A 100 -0.67 -5.74 9.34
CA GLY A 100 -0.48 -4.98 10.58
C GLY A 100 -0.11 -3.52 10.32
N SER A 101 0.77 -3.28 9.37
CA SER A 101 1.29 -1.94 9.01
C SER A 101 0.28 -1.04 8.34
N THR A 102 -0.70 -1.61 7.65
CA THR A 102 -1.73 -0.84 6.93
C THR A 102 -2.95 -0.53 7.79
N GLY A 103 -3.20 -1.27 8.87
CA GLY A 103 -4.39 -1.11 9.70
C GLY A 103 -4.08 -0.91 11.19
N VAL A 104 -3.60 -1.97 11.84
CA VAL A 104 -3.51 -2.04 13.31
C VAL A 104 -2.49 -1.07 13.87
N TYR A 105 -1.28 -1.00 13.29
CA TYR A 105 -0.19 -0.22 13.84
C TYR A 105 -0.38 1.30 13.69
N PRO A 106 -0.77 1.86 12.53
CA PRO A 106 -1.05 3.30 12.41
C PRO A 106 -2.18 3.75 13.34
N THR A 107 -3.22 2.92 13.46
CA THR A 107 -4.35 3.19 14.35
C THR A 107 -3.89 3.20 15.82
N ALA A 108 -3.04 2.25 16.22
CA ALA A 108 -2.47 2.22 17.56
C ALA A 108 -1.59 3.46 17.85
N VAL A 109 -0.81 3.93 16.87
CA VAL A 109 -0.01 5.16 16.98
C VAL A 109 -0.92 6.39 17.15
N LEU A 110 -1.99 6.49 16.36
CA LEU A 110 -2.98 7.56 16.49
C LEU A 110 -3.61 7.56 17.88
N TYR A 111 -4.01 6.39 18.39
CA TYR A 111 -4.54 6.26 19.75
C TYR A 111 -3.53 6.67 20.83
N MET A 112 -2.26 6.30 20.66
CA MET A 112 -1.19 6.72 21.57
C MET A 112 -0.94 8.23 21.51
N ALA A 113 -1.00 8.85 20.34
CA ALA A 113 -0.88 10.29 20.16
C ALA A 113 -2.05 11.03 20.83
N LEU A 114 -3.29 10.57 20.60
CA LEU A 114 -4.48 11.12 21.24
C LEU A 114 -4.40 11.05 22.77
N LYS A 115 -3.85 9.95 23.31
CA LYS A 115 -3.60 9.81 24.76
C LYS A 115 -2.66 10.88 25.29
N LEU A 116 -1.58 11.19 24.56
CA LEU A 116 -0.62 12.22 24.97
C LEU A 116 -1.28 13.61 25.02
N VAL A 117 -2.19 13.90 24.09
CA VAL A 117 -2.91 15.18 24.04
C VAL A 117 -4.01 15.26 25.10
N THR A 118 -4.77 14.19 25.31
CA THR A 118 -5.97 14.22 26.18
C THR A 118 -5.69 13.84 27.64
N GLY A 119 -4.53 13.25 27.96
CA GLY A 119 -4.13 12.90 29.32
C GLY A 119 -4.98 11.82 30.00
N LYS A 120 -6.05 11.32 29.36
CA LYS A 120 -6.96 10.32 29.92
C LYS A 120 -6.35 8.93 29.82
N GLY A 121 -6.36 8.20 30.95
CA GLY A 121 -5.95 6.80 31.00
C GLY A 121 -6.86 5.94 30.13
N ILE A 122 -6.27 5.10 29.28
CA ILE A 122 -7.03 4.17 28.44
C ILE A 122 -7.05 2.82 29.13
N TYR A 123 -8.24 2.37 29.51
CA TYR A 123 -8.48 1.01 29.97
C TYR A 123 -8.73 0.14 28.74
N PHE A 124 -7.80 -0.77 28.45
CA PHE A 124 -8.01 -1.79 27.44
C PHE A 124 -9.01 -2.80 27.99
N ARG A 125 -10.30 -2.63 27.67
CA ARG A 125 -11.32 -3.64 27.97
C ARG A 125 -11.37 -4.64 26.82
N LEU A 126 -10.78 -5.81 27.04
CA LEU A 126 -10.99 -6.98 26.20
C LEU A 126 -12.40 -7.52 26.45
N THR A 127 -13.38 -7.06 25.69
CA THR A 127 -14.65 -7.79 25.61
C THR A 127 -14.49 -8.87 24.55
N SER A 128 -14.20 -10.09 24.99
CA SER A 128 -14.45 -11.29 24.18
C SER A 128 -15.93 -11.30 23.81
N LYS A 129 -16.27 -11.09 22.53
CA LYS A 129 -17.60 -11.42 22.04
C LYS A 129 -17.65 -12.95 21.87
N GLN A 130 -18.31 -13.62 22.79
CA GLN A 130 -18.63 -15.05 22.68
C GLN A 130 -19.39 -15.32 21.38
N THR A 131 -19.04 -16.42 20.72
CA THR A 131 -19.63 -16.85 19.47
C THR A 131 -20.69 -17.92 19.73
N ALA A 132 -21.85 -17.79 19.11
CA ALA A 132 -22.82 -18.88 19.02
C ALA A 132 -22.27 -19.91 18.02
N ALA A 133 -21.76 -21.03 18.51
CA ALA A 133 -21.35 -22.15 17.67
C ALA A 133 -22.61 -22.81 17.06
N SER A 134 -22.97 -22.44 15.82
CA SER A 134 -24.16 -22.99 15.15
C SER A 134 -23.85 -23.71 13.83
N SER A 135 -22.64 -24.25 13.65
CA SER A 135 -22.35 -25.14 12.52
C SER A 135 -21.25 -26.13 12.87
N GLY A 136 -21.43 -27.40 12.48
CA GLY A 136 -20.55 -28.53 12.81
C GLY A 136 -19.13 -28.52 12.20
N ASP A 137 -18.65 -27.36 11.73
CA ASP A 137 -17.26 -27.17 11.26
C ASP A 137 -16.43 -26.56 12.40
N LYS A 138 -15.35 -27.24 12.80
CA LYS A 138 -14.47 -26.87 13.93
C LYS A 138 -13.86 -25.47 13.78
N PHE A 139 -13.81 -24.95 12.56
CA PHE A 139 -13.25 -23.63 12.25
C PHE A 139 -14.30 -22.62 11.77
N ALA A 140 -15.60 -22.92 11.92
CA ALA A 140 -16.68 -22.04 11.47
C ALA A 140 -16.55 -20.59 11.96
N ASP A 141 -16.13 -20.41 13.22
CA ASP A 141 -15.96 -19.09 13.82
C ASP A 141 -14.86 -18.25 13.15
N LEU A 142 -13.78 -18.89 12.67
CA LEU A 142 -12.70 -18.20 11.94
C LEU A 142 -13.17 -17.62 10.59
N TYR A 143 -14.24 -18.17 10.01
CA TYR A 143 -14.81 -17.70 8.74
C TYR A 143 -15.93 -16.67 8.94
N THR A 144 -16.32 -16.37 10.19
CA THR A 144 -17.26 -15.31 10.48
C THR A 144 -16.55 -13.97 10.47
N VAL A 145 -16.79 -13.19 9.41
CA VAL A 145 -16.17 -11.86 9.27
C VAL A 145 -16.83 -10.92 10.25
N ARG A 146 -16.05 -10.47 11.23
CA ARG A 146 -16.47 -9.43 12.15
C ARG A 146 -16.01 -8.09 11.60
N TRP A 147 -16.97 -7.25 11.20
CA TRP A 147 -16.67 -5.90 10.78
C TRP A 147 -16.16 -5.08 11.96
N VAL A 148 -14.91 -4.63 11.85
CA VAL A 148 -14.26 -3.77 12.83
C VAL A 148 -13.73 -2.55 12.07
N PRO A 149 -13.91 -1.31 12.58
CA PRO A 149 -13.39 -0.10 11.93
C PRO A 149 -11.88 -0.15 11.64
N LEU A 150 -11.13 -0.97 12.38
CA LEU A 150 -9.71 -1.21 12.20
C LEU A 150 -9.35 -1.82 10.83
N LEU A 151 -10.31 -2.44 10.13
CA LEU A 151 -10.12 -3.01 8.80
C LEU A 151 -10.19 -1.95 7.69
N ILE A 152 -10.83 -0.80 7.95
CA ILE A 152 -11.09 0.25 6.95
C ILE A 152 -9.78 0.74 6.30
N PRO A 153 -8.71 1.09 7.05
CA PRO A 153 -7.49 1.61 6.45
C PRO A 153 -6.84 0.63 5.44
N THR A 154 -6.81 -0.66 5.77
CA THR A 154 -6.28 -1.71 4.88
C THR A 154 -7.18 -1.91 3.65
N ILE A 155 -8.50 -1.85 3.79
CA ILE A 155 -9.44 -1.91 2.67
C ILE A 155 -9.23 -0.74 1.71
N VAL A 156 -9.05 0.48 2.23
CA VAL A 156 -8.79 1.68 1.41
C VAL A 156 -7.52 1.49 0.58
N ILE A 157 -6.43 1.02 1.19
CA ILE A 157 -5.18 0.75 0.48
C ILE A 157 -5.40 -0.28 -0.63
N MET A 158 -6.13 -1.36 -0.35
CA MET A 158 -6.43 -2.38 -1.34
C MET A 158 -7.22 -1.81 -2.53
N VAL A 159 -8.29 -1.05 -2.27
CA VAL A 159 -9.11 -0.41 -3.32
C VAL A 159 -8.29 0.55 -4.16
N VAL A 160 -7.48 1.40 -3.53
CA VAL A 160 -6.60 2.35 -4.23
C VAL A 160 -5.60 1.62 -5.13
N ASN A 161 -4.97 0.55 -4.65
CA ASN A 161 -4.00 -0.21 -5.44
C ASN A 161 -4.67 -0.94 -6.62
N VAL A 162 -5.86 -1.53 -6.43
CA VAL A 162 -6.65 -2.13 -7.52
C VAL A 162 -7.02 -1.08 -8.57
N ALA A 163 -7.50 0.09 -8.14
CA ALA A 163 -7.84 1.17 -9.05
C ALA A 163 -6.61 1.67 -9.83
N ALA A 164 -5.47 1.83 -9.15
CA ALA A 164 -4.23 2.28 -9.79
C ALA A 164 -3.74 1.30 -10.85
N VAL A 165 -3.85 -0.01 -10.59
CA VAL A 165 -3.59 -1.06 -11.58
C VAL A 165 -4.55 -0.93 -12.77
N GLY A 166 -5.86 -0.74 -12.52
CA GLY A 166 -6.86 -0.54 -13.58
C GLY A 166 -6.56 0.67 -14.46
N VAL A 167 -6.21 1.82 -13.88
CA VAL A 167 -5.84 3.02 -14.65
C VAL A 167 -4.56 2.82 -15.42
N ALA A 168 -3.55 2.14 -14.86
CA ALA A 168 -2.31 1.83 -15.57
C ALA A 168 -2.57 0.93 -16.79
N VAL A 169 -3.43 -0.08 -16.65
CA VAL A 169 -3.87 -0.94 -17.76
C VAL A 169 -4.65 -0.13 -18.81
N GLY A 170 -5.56 0.75 -18.37
CA GLY A 170 -6.30 1.65 -19.27
C GLY A 170 -5.39 2.59 -20.06
N LYS A 171 -4.37 3.18 -19.40
CA LYS A 171 -3.34 4.02 -20.03
C LYS A 171 -2.52 3.23 -21.05
N ALA A 172 -2.04 2.05 -20.68
CA ALA A 172 -1.30 1.18 -21.58
C ALA A 172 -2.14 0.74 -22.80
N ALA A 173 -3.44 0.49 -22.61
CA ALA A 173 -4.36 0.17 -23.70
C ALA A 173 -4.63 1.35 -24.63
N ALA A 174 -4.77 2.57 -24.08
CA ALA A 174 -5.07 3.78 -24.86
C ALA A 174 -3.87 4.34 -25.62
N TRP A 175 -2.67 4.33 -25.02
CA TRP A 175 -1.45 4.89 -25.62
C TRP A 175 -0.60 3.86 -26.37
N GLY A 176 -0.93 2.58 -26.22
CA GLY A 176 -0.15 1.46 -26.76
C GLY A 176 0.93 1.00 -25.77
N PRO A 177 0.99 -0.31 -25.46
CA PRO A 177 1.87 -0.84 -24.40
C PRO A 177 3.37 -0.76 -24.73
N LEU A 178 3.72 -0.55 -26.00
CA LEU A 178 5.11 -0.47 -26.50
C LEU A 178 5.64 0.96 -26.61
N THR A 179 4.84 1.97 -26.22
CA THR A 179 5.30 3.37 -26.19
C THR A 179 6.05 3.64 -24.89
N GLU A 180 7.01 4.59 -24.89
CA GLU A 180 7.70 5.03 -23.67
C GLU A 180 6.74 5.31 -22.48
N PRO A 181 5.64 6.08 -22.63
CA PRO A 181 4.68 6.29 -21.55
C PRO A 181 3.91 5.03 -21.15
N GLY A 182 3.71 4.08 -22.06
CA GLY A 182 3.07 2.78 -21.78
C GLY A 182 3.96 1.86 -20.93
N TRP A 183 5.24 1.75 -21.26
CA TRP A 183 6.21 0.95 -20.49
C TRP A 183 6.37 1.47 -19.05
N LEU A 184 6.38 2.79 -18.89
CA LEU A 184 6.42 3.44 -17.57
C LEU A 184 5.15 3.17 -16.74
N ALA A 185 3.98 3.10 -17.38
CA ALA A 185 2.72 2.70 -16.75
C ALA A 185 2.83 1.28 -16.14
N VAL A 186 3.39 0.35 -16.92
CA VAL A 186 3.52 -1.06 -16.54
C VAL A 186 4.51 -1.23 -15.39
N LEU A 187 5.62 -0.49 -15.38
CA LEU A 187 6.57 -0.53 -14.26
C LEU A 187 5.94 -0.08 -12.94
N GLY A 188 5.08 0.95 -12.95
CA GLY A 188 4.31 1.35 -11.77
C GLY A 188 3.31 0.30 -11.30
N MET A 189 2.74 -0.46 -12.24
CA MET A 189 1.81 -1.56 -11.93
C MET A 189 2.49 -2.68 -11.12
N VAL A 190 3.76 -3.00 -11.39
CA VAL A 190 4.49 -4.07 -10.68
C VAL A 190 4.50 -3.84 -9.18
N PHE A 191 4.75 -2.60 -8.75
CA PHE A 191 4.73 -2.24 -7.32
C PHE A 191 3.34 -2.43 -6.71
N ASN A 192 2.28 -1.95 -7.38
CA ASN A 192 0.91 -2.08 -6.88
C ASN A 192 0.46 -3.54 -6.80
N VAL A 193 0.80 -4.35 -7.81
CA VAL A 193 0.52 -5.79 -7.82
C VAL A 193 1.23 -6.48 -6.67
N TRP A 194 2.48 -6.12 -6.37
CA TRP A 194 3.20 -6.65 -5.21
C TRP A 194 2.49 -6.35 -3.89
N ILE A 195 2.00 -5.12 -3.70
CA ILE A 195 1.20 -4.76 -2.52
C ILE A 195 -0.09 -5.60 -2.43
N LEU A 196 -0.77 -5.83 -3.56
CA LEU A 196 -1.97 -6.68 -3.60
C LEU A 196 -1.67 -8.14 -3.26
N VAL A 197 -0.53 -8.67 -3.68
CA VAL A 197 -0.05 -10.01 -3.29
C VAL A 197 0.19 -10.08 -1.78
N LEU A 198 0.78 -9.05 -1.17
CA LEU A 198 0.98 -9.00 0.27
C LEU A 198 -0.33 -8.87 1.06
N LEU A 199 -1.35 -8.22 0.49
CA LEU A 199 -2.69 -8.08 1.08
C LEU A 199 -3.66 -9.20 0.72
N TYR A 200 -3.28 -10.15 -0.13
CA TYR A 200 -4.09 -11.30 -0.52
C TYR A 200 -4.72 -12.08 0.67
N PRO A 201 -4.00 -12.47 1.73
CA PRO A 201 -4.61 -13.20 2.83
C PRO A 201 -5.61 -12.34 3.61
N PHE A 202 -5.43 -11.01 3.65
CA PHE A 202 -6.43 -10.11 4.21
C PHE A 202 -7.70 -10.10 3.37
N ALA A 203 -7.57 -10.03 2.04
CA ALA A 203 -8.72 -10.07 1.15
C ALA A 203 -9.51 -11.40 1.28
N LEU A 204 -8.82 -12.53 1.41
CA LEU A 204 -9.46 -13.81 1.74
C LEU A 204 -10.18 -13.78 3.10
N GLY A 205 -9.57 -13.14 4.10
CA GLY A 205 -10.17 -12.95 5.42
C GLY A 205 -11.48 -12.14 5.35
N VAL A 206 -11.52 -11.06 4.57
CA VAL A 206 -12.72 -10.22 4.37
C VAL A 206 -13.83 -10.96 3.61
N MET A 207 -13.49 -11.91 2.74
CA MET A 207 -14.46 -12.75 2.03
C MET A 207 -15.11 -13.84 2.91
N GLY A 208 -14.57 -14.09 4.12
CA GLY A 208 -15.13 -15.06 5.07
C GLY A 208 -15.21 -16.47 4.50
N GLN A 209 -16.41 -17.06 4.51
CA GLN A 209 -16.66 -18.41 3.99
C GLN A 209 -16.29 -18.58 2.51
N TRP A 210 -16.35 -17.50 1.72
CA TRP A 210 -16.01 -17.52 0.30
C TRP A 210 -14.48 -17.56 0.09
N GLY A 211 -13.71 -17.21 1.12
CA GLY A 211 -12.25 -17.32 1.14
C GLY A 211 -11.74 -18.77 1.02
N LYS A 212 -12.59 -19.78 1.21
CA LYS A 212 -12.24 -21.19 0.93
C LYS A 212 -11.99 -21.45 -0.56
N ARG A 213 -12.46 -20.58 -1.46
CA ARG A 213 -12.30 -20.68 -2.92
C ARG A 213 -11.49 -19.49 -3.43
N PRO A 214 -10.14 -19.51 -3.37
CA PRO A 214 -9.32 -18.36 -3.72
C PRO A 214 -9.50 -17.89 -5.17
N ALA A 215 -9.91 -18.79 -6.07
CA ALA A 215 -10.25 -18.44 -7.45
C ALA A 215 -11.30 -17.33 -7.56
N VAL A 216 -12.27 -17.28 -6.63
CA VAL A 216 -13.31 -16.24 -6.63
C VAL A 216 -12.71 -14.86 -6.39
N LEU A 217 -11.71 -14.77 -5.50
CA LEU A 217 -10.99 -13.51 -5.23
C LEU A 217 -10.23 -13.05 -6.48
N PHE A 218 -9.52 -13.96 -7.15
CA PHE A 218 -8.77 -13.62 -8.36
C PHE A 218 -9.68 -13.10 -9.48
N VAL A 219 -10.82 -13.77 -9.71
CA VAL A 219 -11.81 -13.31 -10.69
C VAL A 219 -12.39 -11.96 -10.30
N ALA A 220 -12.76 -11.75 -9.03
CA ALA A 220 -13.28 -10.47 -8.57
C ALA A 220 -12.28 -9.32 -8.74
N MET A 221 -11.00 -9.56 -8.42
CA MET A 221 -9.92 -8.58 -8.59
C MET A 221 -9.68 -8.28 -10.08
N ALA A 222 -9.62 -9.30 -10.94
CA ALA A 222 -9.46 -9.13 -12.37
C ALA A 222 -10.64 -8.35 -12.99
N MET A 223 -11.87 -8.66 -12.58
CA MET A 223 -13.08 -7.93 -12.99
C MET A 223 -13.05 -6.47 -12.53
N ALA A 224 -12.61 -6.20 -11.29
CA ALA A 224 -12.49 -4.83 -10.77
C ALA A 224 -11.44 -4.02 -11.55
N VAL A 225 -10.27 -4.61 -11.81
CA VAL A 225 -9.23 -3.98 -12.64
C VAL A 225 -9.75 -3.70 -14.05
N ALA A 226 -10.41 -4.67 -14.68
CA ALA A 226 -10.98 -4.50 -16.03
C ALA A 226 -12.06 -3.42 -16.07
N ALA A 227 -12.92 -3.34 -15.06
CA ALA A 227 -13.96 -2.32 -14.96
C ALA A 227 -13.36 -0.90 -14.85
N VAL A 228 -12.32 -0.73 -14.01
CA VAL A 228 -11.62 0.56 -13.89
C VAL A 228 -10.87 0.90 -15.17
N ALA A 229 -10.20 -0.06 -15.81
CA ALA A 229 -9.53 0.14 -17.08
C ALA A 229 -10.50 0.56 -18.18
N ALA A 230 -11.65 -0.10 -18.29
CA ALA A 230 -12.70 0.25 -19.25
C ALA A 230 -13.27 1.65 -18.98
N MET A 231 -13.50 1.99 -17.72
CA MET A 231 -13.95 3.33 -17.31
C MET A 231 -12.93 4.40 -17.71
N TYR A 232 -11.64 4.14 -17.52
CA TYR A 232 -10.57 5.05 -17.93
C TYR A 232 -10.55 5.25 -19.45
N VAL A 233 -10.63 4.17 -20.23
CA VAL A 233 -10.62 4.25 -21.71
C VAL A 233 -11.87 4.96 -22.22
N ALA A 234 -13.04 4.69 -21.65
CA ALA A 234 -14.31 5.25 -22.10
C ALA A 234 -14.48 6.74 -21.77
N PHE A 235 -13.99 7.18 -20.60
CA PHE A 235 -14.26 8.54 -20.12
C PHE A 235 -12.99 9.37 -19.90
N GLY A 236 -11.91 8.77 -19.40
CA GLY A 236 -10.66 9.47 -19.08
C GLY A 236 -9.92 9.93 -20.34
N ALA A 237 -9.68 9.01 -21.28
CA ALA A 237 -8.98 9.29 -22.53
C ALA A 237 -9.63 10.41 -23.38
N PRO A 238 -10.95 10.42 -23.64
CA PRO A 238 -11.58 11.47 -24.43
C PRO A 238 -11.67 12.82 -23.69
N TYR A 239 -12.00 12.85 -22.40
CA TYR A 239 -12.09 14.10 -21.63
C TYR A 239 -10.76 14.87 -21.58
N GLN A 240 -9.64 14.15 -21.50
CA GLN A 240 -8.32 14.76 -21.48
C GLN A 240 -7.83 15.21 -22.87
N ALA A 241 -8.27 14.52 -23.94
CA ALA A 241 -8.05 15.01 -25.30
C ALA A 241 -8.73 16.39 -25.52
N GLU A 242 -9.94 16.58 -24.97
CA GLU A 242 -10.61 17.89 -25.01
C GLU A 242 -9.86 18.93 -24.15
N LEU A 243 -9.46 18.58 -22.93
CA LEU A 243 -8.76 19.50 -22.03
C LEU A 243 -7.41 19.98 -22.60
N SER A 244 -6.66 19.06 -23.24
CA SER A 244 -5.40 19.38 -23.90
C SER A 244 -5.61 20.23 -25.17
N GLY A 245 -6.68 19.98 -25.92
CA GLY A 245 -7.09 20.82 -27.05
C GLY A 245 -7.43 22.25 -26.63
N VAL A 246 -8.17 22.41 -25.53
CA VAL A 246 -8.50 23.72 -24.94
C VAL A 246 -7.23 24.43 -24.46
N ALA A 247 -6.34 23.75 -23.72
CA ALA A 247 -5.08 24.34 -23.26
C ALA A 247 -4.17 24.77 -24.42
N ALA A 248 -4.08 23.97 -25.49
CA ALA A 248 -3.32 24.32 -26.69
C ALA A 248 -3.93 25.52 -27.43
N SER A 249 -5.27 25.65 -27.45
CA SER A 249 -5.94 26.81 -28.04
C SER A 249 -5.66 28.10 -27.24
N LEU A 250 -5.71 28.03 -25.91
CA LEU A 250 -5.41 29.16 -25.03
C LEU A 250 -3.94 29.58 -25.13
N GLY A 251 -3.01 28.62 -25.22
CA GLY A 251 -1.59 28.89 -25.43
C GLY A 251 -1.31 29.57 -26.78
N LYS A 252 -2.01 29.18 -27.86
CA LYS A 252 -1.90 29.86 -29.16
C LYS A 252 -2.46 31.28 -29.12
N VAL A 253 -3.58 31.50 -28.43
CA VAL A 253 -4.18 32.84 -28.24
C VAL A 253 -3.24 33.76 -27.44
N ALA A 254 -2.62 33.24 -26.38
CA ALA A 254 -1.64 33.98 -25.59
C ALA A 254 -0.34 34.26 -26.35
N ALA A 255 0.11 33.34 -27.21
CA ALA A 255 1.28 33.57 -28.07
C ALA A 255 0.99 34.62 -29.16
N ALA A 256 -0.21 34.60 -29.75
CA ALA A 256 -0.63 35.56 -30.77
C ALA A 256 -0.80 36.99 -30.22
N SER A 257 -1.18 37.16 -28.95
CA SER A 257 -1.28 38.48 -28.31
C SER A 257 0.07 39.10 -27.97
N LEU A 258 1.12 38.29 -27.82
CA LEU A 258 2.50 38.75 -27.59
C LEU A 258 3.24 39.14 -28.87
N THR A 259 2.73 38.77 -30.05
CA THR A 259 3.30 39.14 -31.37
C THR A 259 2.53 40.26 -32.07
N GLY A 260 1.75 41.06 -31.34
CA GLY A 260 1.10 42.26 -31.87
C GLY A 260 2.10 43.24 -32.50
N PRO A 261 1.72 43.97 -33.56
CA PRO A 261 2.66 44.72 -34.37
C PRO A 261 3.34 45.79 -33.51
N SER A 262 4.67 45.73 -33.46
CA SER A 262 5.51 46.83 -33.00
C SER A 262 5.18 48.07 -33.84
N GLY A 263 4.41 49.00 -33.25
CA GLY A 263 4.25 50.34 -33.79
C GLY A 263 5.54 51.14 -33.71
#